data_AF-A0A075I634-F1
#
_entry.id   AF-A0A075I634-F1
#
_cell.length_a   1.000
_cell.length_b   1.000
_cell.length_c   1.000
_cell.angle_alpha   90.00
_cell.angle_beta   90.00
_cell.angle_gamma   90.00
#
_symmetry.space_group_name_H-M   'P 1'
#
loop_
_entity.id
_entity.type
_entity.pdbx_description
1 polymer ?
#
loop_
_entity_poly.entity_id
_entity_poly.type
_entity_poly.pdbx_seq_one_letter_code
_entity_poly.pdbx_strand_id
1 'polypeptide(L)' 'MSTAFYPAAGAPQPLATIFYLNPLTYLVDIIRAGVFGTITEFVILEMVVLIILASVLFVIATKLLTKMDF' A
#
# COMPACT_ATOMS: atom_id res chain seq x y z
N MET A 1 7.26 1.07 -8.64
CA MET A 1 6.19 1.27 -9.65
C MET A 1 4.87 1.37 -8.91
N SER A 2 4.19 2.52 -8.91
CA SER A 2 2.88 2.73 -8.25
C SER A 2 1.80 2.96 -9.31
N THR A 3 0.54 2.67 -8.98
CA THR A 3 -0.63 2.86 -9.84
C THR A 3 -0.98 4.32 -10.14
N ALA A 4 -0.17 5.27 -9.66
CA ALA A 4 -0.30 6.69 -9.99
C ALA A 4 -0.35 6.95 -11.49
N PHE A 5 0.47 6.24 -12.26
CA PHE A 5 0.55 6.39 -13.72
C PHE A 5 0.02 5.18 -14.50
N TYR A 6 -0.09 4.00 -13.86
CA TYR A 6 -0.56 2.76 -14.47
C TYR A 6 -1.61 2.08 -13.60
N PRO A 7 -2.92 2.23 -13.90
CA PRO A 7 -3.97 1.60 -13.12
C PRO A 7 -3.75 0.08 -13.02
N ALA A 8 -3.92 -0.50 -11.83
CA ALA A 8 -3.89 -1.96 -11.67
C ALA A 8 -5.04 -2.63 -12.46
N ALA A 9 -6.15 -1.92 -12.63
CA ALA A 9 -7.26 -2.34 -13.48
C ALA A 9 -6.85 -2.32 -14.96
N GLY A 10 -6.74 -3.51 -15.56
CA GLY A 10 -6.37 -3.69 -16.98
C GLY A 10 -4.90 -4.07 -17.23
N ALA A 11 -4.08 -4.20 -16.18
CA ALA A 11 -2.69 -4.66 -16.32
C ALA A 11 -2.61 -6.20 -16.52
N PRO A 12 -1.66 -6.72 -17.32
CA PRO A 12 -1.38 -8.15 -17.43
C PRO A 12 -1.09 -8.77 -16.05
N GLN A 13 -1.58 -9.99 -15.80
CA GLN A 13 -1.60 -10.66 -14.49
C GLN A 13 -0.25 -10.71 -13.72
N PRO A 14 0.94 -10.75 -14.36
CA PRO A 14 2.20 -10.63 -13.62
C PRO A 14 2.44 -9.23 -13.05
N LEU A 15 2.09 -8.18 -13.81
CA LEU A 15 2.29 -6.78 -13.43
C LEU A 15 1.26 -6.32 -12.40
N ALA A 16 0.01 -6.76 -12.54
CA ALA A 16 -1.05 -6.50 -11.56
C ALA A 16 -0.69 -7.01 -10.16
N THR A 17 -0.06 -8.18 -10.08
CA THR A 17 0.38 -8.78 -8.80
C THR A 17 1.46 -7.93 -8.11
N ILE A 18 2.41 -7.38 -8.89
CA ILE A 18 3.47 -6.51 -8.36
C ILE A 18 2.90 -5.21 -7.79
N PHE A 19 1.82 -4.69 -8.37
CA PHE A 19 1.17 -3.48 -7.86
C PHE A 19 0.52 -3.70 -6.50
N TYR A 20 -0.07 -4.87 -6.23
CA TYR A 20 -0.64 -5.20 -4.91
C TYR A 20 0.42 -5.43 -3.83
N LEU A 21 1.65 -5.78 -4.20
CA LEU A 21 2.76 -5.88 -3.24
C LEU A 21 3.31 -4.51 -2.83
N ASN A 22 3.06 -3.46 -3.61
CA ASN A 22 3.64 -2.15 -3.37
C ASN A 22 2.73 -1.28 -2.49
N PRO A 23 3.14 -0.90 -1.27
CA PRO A 23 2.35 0.00 -0.41
C PRO A 23 2.04 1.36 -1.01
N LEU A 24 2.88 1.82 -1.96
CA LEU A 24 2.65 3.09 -2.67
C LEU A 24 1.47 3.03 -3.64
N THR A 25 0.97 1.84 -3.99
CA THR A 25 -0.27 1.65 -4.75
C THR A 25 -1.46 2.02 -3.89
N TYR A 26 -1.56 1.41 -2.70
CA TYR A 26 -2.65 1.67 -1.75
C TYR A 26 -2.73 3.14 -1.35
N LEU A 27 -1.59 3.80 -1.07
CA LEU A 27 -1.58 5.21 -0.72
C LEU A 27 -2.17 6.08 -1.85
N VAL A 28 -1.80 5.81 -3.10
CA VAL A 28 -2.29 6.57 -4.25
C VAL A 28 -3.77 6.35 -4.47
N ASP A 29 -4.25 5.11 -4.34
CA ASP A 29 -5.65 4.75 -4.54
C ASP A 29 -6.54 5.34 -3.42
N ILE A 30 -6.09 5.35 -2.17
CA ILE A 30 -6.76 6.01 -1.03
C ILE A 30 -6.83 7.53 -1.21
N ILE A 31 -5.71 8.18 -1.58
CA ILE A 31 -5.68 9.63 -1.82
C ILE A 31 -6.64 9.99 -2.96
N ARG A 32 -6.62 9.23 -4.06
CA ARG A 32 -7.52 9.43 -5.21
C ARG A 32 -8.98 9.32 -4.76
N ALA A 33 -9.32 8.24 -4.05
CA ALA A 33 -10.67 8.01 -3.57
C ALA A 33 -11.15 9.09 -2.58
N GLY A 34 -10.26 9.59 -1.72
CA GLY A 34 -10.56 10.70 -0.82
C GLY A 34 -10.80 12.03 -1.55
N VAL A 35 -9.99 12.34 -2.56
CA VAL A 35 -10.14 13.58 -3.36
C VAL A 35 -11.42 13.58 -4.20
N PHE A 36 -11.77 12.44 -4.80
CA PHE A 36 -12.96 12.34 -5.65
C PHE A 36 -14.24 11.92 -4.90
N GLY A 37 -14.15 11.66 -3.60
CA GLY A 37 -15.29 11.19 -2.79
C GLY A 37 -15.77 9.78 -3.16
N THR A 38 -14.96 9.00 -3.87
CA THR A 38 -15.28 7.65 -4.35
C THR A 38 -14.75 6.59 -3.40
N ILE A 39 -15.12 6.67 -2.12
CA ILE A 39 -14.72 5.67 -1.12
C ILE A 39 -15.54 4.40 -1.34
N THR A 40 -14.89 3.33 -1.77
CA THR A 40 -15.50 2.02 -1.97
C THR A 40 -15.04 1.02 -0.91
N GLU A 41 -15.74 -0.11 -0.77
CA GLU A 41 -15.31 -1.21 0.11
C GLU A 41 -13.89 -1.69 -0.20
N PHE A 42 -13.49 -1.66 -1.48
CA PHE A 42 -12.15 -1.98 -1.91
C PHE A 42 -11.10 -1.01 -1.33
N VAL A 43 -11.36 0.30 -1.39
CA VAL A 43 -10.47 1.32 -0.82
C VAL A 43 -10.35 1.16 0.69
N ILE A 44 -11.45 0.83 1.39
CA ILE A 44 -11.43 0.57 2.83
C ILE A 44 -10.52 -0.63 3.16
N LEU A 45 -10.57 -1.70 2.34
CA LEU A 45 -9.68 -2.84 2.48
C LEU A 45 -8.21 -2.44 2.27
N GLU A 46 -7.92 -1.60 1.27
CA GLU A 46 -6.57 -1.08 1.03
C GLU A 46 -6.04 -0.26 2.22
N MET A 47 -6.88 0.53 2.89
CA MET A 47 -6.52 1.26 4.12
C MET A 47 -6.13 0.31 5.26
N VAL A 48 -6.90 -0.76 5.47
CA VAL A 48 -6.61 -1.77 6.51
C VAL A 48 -5.30 -2.50 6.21
N VAL A 49 -5.08 -2.91 4.96
CA VAL A 49 -3.83 -3.55 4.54
C VAL A 49 -2.63 -2.63 4.79
N LEU A 50 -2.77 -1.33 4.47
CA LEU A 50 -1.72 -0.34 4.69
C LEU A 50 -1.39 -0.16 6.18
N ILE A 51 -2.39 -0.15 7.07
CA ILE A 51 -2.19 -0.07 8.53
C ILE A 51 -1.43 -1.30 9.03
N ILE A 52 -1.82 -2.50 8.60
CA ILE A 52 -1.15 -3.75 9.00
C ILE A 52 0.31 -3.74 8.54
N LEU A 53 0.56 -3.39 7.27
CA LEU A 53 1.90 -3.35 6.72
C LEU A 53 2.78 -2.31 7.43
N ALA A 54 2.25 -1.11 7.67
CA ALA A 54 2.96 -0.06 8.40
C ALA A 54 3.32 -0.51 9.82
N SER A 55 2.39 -1.18 10.52
CA SER A 55 2.62 -1.72 11.87
C SER A 55 3.73 -2.78 11.87
N VAL A 56 3.73 -3.70 10.90
CA VAL A 56 4.76 -4.73 10.76
C VAL A 56 6.13 -4.11 10.49
N LEU A 57 6.21 -3.20 9.52
CA LEU A 57 7.46 -2.51 9.19
C LEU A 57 7.98 -1.68 10.37
N PHE A 58 7.09 -1.03 11.10
CA PHE A 58 7.45 -0.29 12.31
C PHE A 58 8.07 -1.21 13.36
N VAL A 59 7.44 -2.35 13.65
CA VAL A 59 8.00 -3.34 14.60
C VAL A 59 9.36 -3.87 14.14
N ILE A 60 9.52 -4.15 12.84
CA ILE A 60 10.80 -4.59 12.27
C ILE A 60 11.86 -3.50 12.45
N ALA A 61 11.53 -2.25 12.11
CA ALA A 61 12.44 -1.12 12.24
C ALA A 61 12.85 -0.90 13.70
N THR A 62 11.92 -0.94 14.65
CA THR A 62 12.24 -0.85 16.09
C THR A 62 13.20 -1.96 16.51
N LYS A 63 12.93 -3.22 16.13
CA LYS A 63 13.83 -4.34 16.45
C LYS A 63 15.21 -4.21 15.81
N LEU A 64 15.29 -3.70 14.58
CA LEU A 64 16.54 -3.49 13.86
C LEU A 64 17.39 -2.40 14.55
N LEU A 65 16.76 -1.28 14.91
CA LEU A 65 17.42 -0.19 15.63
C LEU A 65 17.93 -0.66 17.01
N THR A 66 17.08 -1.35 17.78
CA THR A 66 17.50 -1.91 19.07
C THR A 66 18.66 -2.90 18.93
N LYS A 67 18.75 -3.65 17.82
CA LYS A 67 19.88 -4.56 17.54
C LYS A 67 21.18 -3.86 17.14
N MET A 68 21.11 -2.62 16.64
CA MET A 68 22.28 -1.83 16.24
C MET A 68 22.95 -1.15 17.44
N ASP A 69 22.21 -0.92 18.52
CA ASP A 69 22.69 -0.25 19.73
C ASP A 69 23.32 -1.22 20.77
N PHE A 70 23.43 -2.52 20.46
CA PHE A 70 24.15 -3.55 21.22
C PHE A 70 25.33 -4.12 20.42
#